data_AF-A0A838QZS8-F1
#
_entry.id   AF-A0A838QZS8-F1
#
_cell.length_a   1.000
_cell.length_b   1.000
_cell.length_c   1.000
_cell.angle_alpha   90.00
_cell.angle_beta   90.00
_cell.angle_gamma   90.00
#
_symmetry.space_group_name_H-M   'P 1'
#
loop_
_entity.id
_entity.type
_entity.pdbx_description
1 polymer ?
#
loop_
_entity_poly.entity_id
_entity_poly.type
_entity_poly.pdbx_seq_one_letter_code
_entity_poly.pdbx_strand_id
1 'polypeptide(L)'
;MQFDFWNNPLVVTAMRLKYRRGSPGVWAALWVLALLGVGALLHYISQTQTFRFPTTYLVAILGLQCVVSAVIAVISTSSSMNAEVVNRTLDFQRIVTLSPRAILHGKMIGEPALSYFLMIASMPLAAICWGFGAASGSVIFWLYVNLTTFTLMWAA
;
A
#
# COMPACT_ATOMS: atom_id res chain seq x y z
N MET A 1 21.53 12.03 -14.28
CA MET A 1 21.11 11.88 -12.86
C MET A 1 20.87 10.40 -12.61
N GLN A 2 21.79 9.72 -11.92
CA GLN A 2 21.54 8.34 -11.49
C GLN A 2 20.43 8.37 -10.45
N PHE A 3 19.28 7.78 -10.79
CA PHE A 3 18.20 7.54 -9.83
C PHE A 3 18.62 6.37 -8.92
N ASP A 4 19.59 6.61 -8.04
CA ASP A 4 19.90 5.66 -6.96
C ASP A 4 18.84 5.79 -5.86
N PHE A 5 17.65 5.30 -6.17
CA PHE A 5 16.50 5.24 -5.27
C PHE A 5 16.87 4.59 -3.93
N TRP A 6 17.59 3.46 -3.99
CA TRP A 6 18.00 2.70 -2.81
C TRP A 6 19.14 3.34 -2.02
N ASN A 7 19.87 4.31 -2.60
CA ASN A 7 20.85 5.12 -1.87
C ASN A 7 20.25 6.43 -1.34
N ASN A 8 18.96 6.70 -1.56
CA ASN A 8 18.34 7.89 -0.99
C ASN A 8 18.26 7.72 0.54
N PRO A 9 19.01 8.53 1.32
CA PRO A 9 19.08 8.37 2.77
C PRO A 9 17.71 8.55 3.43
N LEU A 10 16.80 9.33 2.83
CA LEU A 10 15.45 9.53 3.35
C LEU A 10 14.61 8.24 3.28
N VAL A 11 14.69 7.50 2.17
CA VAL A 11 13.96 6.24 1.99
C VAL A 11 14.51 5.18 2.94
N VAL A 12 15.84 5.05 3.01
CA VAL A 12 16.49 4.07 3.88
C VAL A 12 16.20 4.36 5.35
N THR A 13 16.24 5.63 5.75
CA THR A 13 15.98 6.05 7.13
C THR A 13 14.51 5.85 7.50
N ALA A 14 13.58 6.23 6.61
CA ALA A 14 12.15 5.99 6.81
C ALA A 14 11.86 4.49 6.97
N MET A 15 12.39 3.64 6.08
CA MET A 15 12.22 2.19 6.15
C MET A 15 12.85 1.58 7.41
N ARG A 16 14.08 1.99 7.76
CA ARG A 16 14.80 1.40 8.91
C ARG A 16 14.27 1.86 10.25
N LEU A 17 13.92 3.12 10.42
CA LEU A 17 13.50 3.66 11.72
C LEU A 17 12.02 3.42 12.00
N LYS A 18 11.14 3.57 11.00
CA LYS A 18 9.67 3.46 11.18
C LYS A 18 9.27 2.02 11.51
N TYR A 19 9.90 1.02 10.89
CA TYR A 19 9.61 -0.40 11.12
C TYR A 19 10.51 -1.07 12.16
N ARG A 20 11.36 -0.31 12.87
CA ARG A 20 12.20 -0.86 13.95
C ARG A 20 11.39 -1.27 15.18
N ARG A 21 10.32 -0.53 15.49
CA ARG A 21 9.50 -0.73 16.71
C ARG A 21 8.19 -1.49 16.47
N GLY A 22 7.73 -1.58 15.22
CA GLY A 22 6.53 -2.33 14.85
C GLY A 22 6.81 -3.22 13.66
N SER A 23 6.50 -4.51 13.77
CA SER A 23 6.68 -5.44 12.66
C SER A 23 5.61 -5.19 11.59
N PRO A 24 5.98 -4.80 10.36
CA PRO A 24 5.03 -4.71 9.25
C PRO A 24 4.37 -6.07 8.96
N GLY A 25 5.02 -7.17 9.36
CA GLY A 25 4.48 -8.52 9.26
C GLY A 25 3.22 -8.73 10.10
N VAL A 26 3.11 -8.13 11.29
CA VAL A 26 1.90 -8.24 12.13
C VAL A 26 0.72 -7.52 11.46
N TRP A 27 0.97 -6.33 10.91
CA TRP A 27 -0.05 -5.60 10.15
C TRP A 27 -0.49 -6.35 8.90
N ALA A 28 0.44 -6.95 8.16
CA ALA A 28 0.11 -7.78 7.01
C ALA A 28 -0.68 -9.04 7.42
N ALA A 29 -0.32 -9.69 8.53
CA ALA A 29 -1.05 -10.86 9.02
C ALA A 29 -2.49 -10.49 9.42
N LEU A 30 -2.67 -9.41 10.19
CA LEU A 30 -4.01 -8.91 10.55
C LEU A 30 -4.81 -8.54 9.30
N TRP A 31 -4.16 -7.94 8.31
CA TRP A 31 -4.79 -7.57 7.04
C TRP A 31 -5.23 -8.80 6.24
N VAL A 32 -4.38 -9.81 6.10
CA VAL A 32 -4.72 -11.07 5.42
C VAL A 32 -5.87 -11.76 6.17
N LEU A 33 -5.85 -11.80 7.50
CA LEU A 33 -6.95 -12.35 8.31
C LEU A 33 -8.26 -11.57 8.08
N ALA A 34 -8.21 -10.24 8.00
CA ALA A 34 -9.37 -9.42 7.69
C ALA A 34 -9.93 -9.73 6.28
N LEU A 35 -9.06 -9.86 5.27
CA LEU A 35 -9.46 -10.23 3.92
C LEU A 35 -10.05 -11.65 3.85
N LEU A 36 -9.52 -12.59 4.63
CA LEU A 36 -10.10 -13.92 4.76
C LEU A 36 -11.48 -13.87 5.44
N GLY A 37 -11.64 -13.03 6.46
CA GLY A 37 -12.93 -12.78 7.12
C GLY A 37 -13.99 -12.24 6.15
N VAL A 38 -13.61 -11.29 5.29
CA VAL A 38 -14.49 -10.79 4.20
C VAL A 38 -14.86 -11.94 3.24
N GLY A 39 -13.90 -12.81 2.92
CA GLY A 39 -14.14 -13.99 2.09
C GLY A 39 -15.13 -14.98 2.73
N ALA A 40 -14.97 -15.27 4.02
CA ALA A 40 -15.89 -16.12 4.76
C ALA A 40 -17.30 -15.54 4.80
N LEU A 41 -17.44 -14.22 5.04
CA LEU A 41 -18.72 -13.52 5.03
C LEU A 41 -19.38 -13.60 3.64
N LEU A 42 -18.63 -13.31 2.58
CA LEU A 42 -19.16 -13.39 1.21
C LEU A 42 -19.52 -14.83 0.82
N HIS A 43 -18.80 -15.82 1.33
CA HIS A 43 -19.14 -17.23 1.10
C HIS A 43 -20.47 -17.58 1.76
N TYR A 44 -20.68 -17.17 3.01
CA TYR A 44 -21.96 -17.34 3.70
C TYR A 44 -23.11 -16.66 2.95
N ILE A 45 -22.93 -15.42 2.49
CA ILE A 45 -23.94 -14.70 1.71
C ILE A 45 -24.19 -15.41 0.36
N SER A 46 -23.16 -15.96 -0.29
CA SER A 46 -23.30 -16.69 -1.55
C SER A 46 -24.15 -17.97 -1.45
N GLN A 47 -24.29 -18.53 -0.24
CA GLN A 47 -25.21 -19.65 -0.02
C GLN A 47 -26.68 -19.21 -0.06
N THR A 48 -26.95 -17.93 0.18
CA THR A 48 -28.30 -17.34 0.16
C THR A 48 -28.62 -16.59 -1.14
N GLN A 49 -27.60 -16.14 -1.89
CA GLN A 49 -27.77 -15.41 -3.14
C GLN A 49 -26.95 -16.02 -4.28
N THR A 50 -27.53 -16.03 -5.48
CA THR A 50 -26.94 -16.63 -6.69
C THR A 50 -25.92 -15.68 -7.36
N PHE A 51 -24.78 -15.44 -6.71
CA PHE A 51 -23.65 -14.73 -7.34
C PHE A 51 -22.38 -15.59 -7.41
N ARG A 52 -21.50 -15.27 -8.36
CA ARG A 52 -20.22 -15.97 -8.57
C ARG A 52 -19.21 -15.55 -7.50
N PHE A 53 -19.18 -16.28 -6.39
CA PHE A 53 -18.26 -16.08 -5.26
C PHE A 53 -16.82 -15.67 -5.62
N PRO A 54 -16.08 -16.36 -6.52
CA PRO A 54 -14.68 -16.02 -6.77
C PRO A 54 -14.52 -14.62 -7.41
N THR A 55 -15.48 -14.19 -8.23
CA THR A 55 -15.46 -12.87 -8.87
C THR A 55 -15.80 -11.75 -7.87
N THR A 56 -16.84 -11.95 -7.06
CA THR A 56 -17.27 -10.96 -6.07
C THR A 56 -16.24 -10.81 -4.96
N TYR A 57 -15.59 -11.91 -4.56
CA TYR A 57 -14.50 -11.87 -3.58
C TYR A 57 -13.28 -11.12 -4.12
N LEU A 58 -12.87 -11.37 -5.37
CA LEU A 58 -11.77 -10.63 -6.00
C LEU A 58 -12.03 -9.12 -6.03
N VAL A 59 -13.23 -8.72 -6.44
CA VAL A 59 -13.63 -7.30 -6.48
C VAL A 59 -13.65 -6.69 -5.07
N ALA A 60 -14.16 -7.43 -4.08
CA ALA A 60 -14.20 -6.96 -2.70
C ALA A 60 -12.80 -6.76 -2.10
N ILE A 61 -11.88 -7.73 -2.30
CA ILE A 61 -10.49 -7.60 -1.82
C ILE A 61 -9.81 -6.40 -2.47
N LEU A 62 -9.89 -6.27 -3.80
CA LEU A 62 -9.22 -5.18 -4.51
C LEU A 62 -9.82 -3.81 -4.19
N GLY A 63 -11.15 -3.74 -4.05
CA GLY A 63 -11.84 -2.52 -3.63
C GLY A 63 -11.44 -2.10 -2.21
N LEU A 64 -11.43 -3.04 -1.26
CA LEU A 64 -11.01 -2.78 0.11
C LEU A 64 -9.54 -2.37 0.17
N GLN A 65 -8.67 -3.07 -0.57
CA GLN A 65 -7.26 -2.75 -0.69
C GLN A 65 -7.05 -1.34 -1.25
N CYS A 66 -7.82 -0.93 -2.26
CA CYS A 66 -7.76 0.40 -2.84
C CYS A 66 -8.07 1.49 -1.81
N VAL A 67 -9.18 1.36 -1.10
CA VAL A 67 -9.61 2.33 -0.08
C VAL A 67 -8.60 2.41 1.06
N VAL A 68 -8.23 1.27 1.63
CA VAL A 68 -7.31 1.22 2.78
C VAL A 68 -5.93 1.76 2.41
N SER A 69 -5.42 1.42 1.22
CA SER A 69 -4.12 1.88 0.79
C SER A 69 -4.09 3.40 0.54
N ALA A 70 -5.16 3.98 -0.01
CA ALA A 70 -5.28 5.44 -0.16
C ALA A 70 -5.35 6.16 1.19
N VAL A 71 -6.17 5.67 2.12
CA VAL A 71 -6.28 6.26 3.47
C VAL A 71 -4.93 6.23 4.18
N ILE A 72 -4.23 5.10 4.15
CA ILE A 72 -2.89 4.97 4.75
C ILE A 72 -1.89 5.90 4.06
N ALA A 73 -1.91 5.98 2.73
CA ALA A 73 -1.02 6.86 1.98
C ALA A 73 -1.20 8.31 2.40
N VAL A 74 -2.44 8.84 2.38
CA VAL A 74 -2.74 10.23 2.77
C VAL A 74 -2.35 10.51 4.21
N ILE A 75 -2.74 9.64 5.16
CA ILE A 75 -2.45 9.85 6.58
C ILE A 75 -0.94 9.84 6.82
N SER A 76 -0.22 8.90 6.21
CA SER A 76 1.23 8.77 6.39
C SER A 76 1.99 9.96 5.80
N THR A 77 1.67 10.39 4.58
CA THR A 77 2.30 11.54 3.95
C THR A 77 1.95 12.84 4.68
N SER A 78 0.68 13.06 5.01
CA SER A 78 0.21 14.26 5.72
C SER A 78 0.85 14.37 7.12
N SER A 79 0.87 13.28 7.88
CA SER A 79 1.51 13.24 9.20
C SER A 79 3.00 13.52 9.12
N SER A 80 3.69 12.96 8.12
CA SER A 80 5.12 13.20 7.90
C SER A 80 5.42 14.65 7.54
N MET A 81 4.63 15.25 6.64
CA MET A 81 4.77 16.67 6.29
C MET A 81 4.52 17.58 7.49
N ASN A 82 3.46 17.33 8.24
CA ASN A 82 3.12 18.14 9.42
C ASN A 82 4.22 18.03 10.49
N ALA A 83 4.75 16.83 10.74
CA ALA A 83 5.85 16.62 11.67
C ALA A 83 7.10 17.44 11.28
N GLU A 84 7.39 17.60 10.00
CA GLU A 84 8.54 18.42 9.57
C GLU A 84 8.29 19.93 9.70
N VAL A 85 7.07 20.37 9.42
CA VAL A 85 6.68 21.78 9.62
C VAL A 85 6.78 22.13 11.10
N VAL A 86 6.26 21.28 11.99
CA VAL A 86 6.31 21.47 13.44
C VAL A 86 7.74 21.47 13.97
N ASN A 87 8.59 20.54 13.50
CA ASN A 87 9.97 20.41 13.97
C ASN A 87 10.97 21.34 13.25
N ARG A 88 10.52 22.18 12.31
CA ARG A 88 11.36 23.04 11.45
C ARG A 88 12.50 22.30 10.74
N THR A 89 12.37 21.00 10.54
CA THR A 89 13.40 20.17 9.89
C THR A 89 13.46 20.40 8.39
N LEU A 90 12.40 20.96 7.78
CA LEU A 90 12.38 21.37 6.37
C LEU A 90 13.44 22.42 6.04
N ASP A 91 13.67 23.38 6.95
CA ASP A 91 14.67 24.43 6.75
C ASP A 91 16.09 23.85 6.81
N PHE A 92 16.33 22.88 7.72
CA PHE A 92 17.59 22.15 7.78
C PHE A 92 17.83 21.29 6.54
N GLN A 93 16.82 20.58 6.04
CA GLN A 93 16.96 19.74 4.85
C GLN A 93 17.24 20.56 3.57
N ARG A 94 16.75 21.80 3.50
CA ARG A 94 17.06 22.74 2.39
C ARG A 94 18.51 23.24 2.42
N ILE A 95 19.15 23.30 3.59
CA ILE A 95 20.54 23.73 3.75
C ILE A 95 21.51 22.59 3.36
N VAL A 96 21.13 21.32 3.55
CA VAL A 96 21.98 20.13 3.35
C VAL A 96 21.96 19.61 1.89
N THR A 97 22.05 20.51 0.90
CA THR A 97 22.28 20.20 -0.54
C THR A 97 21.30 19.27 -1.26
N LEU A 98 20.25 18.75 -0.61
CA LEU A 98 19.23 17.94 -1.27
C LEU A 98 18.26 18.81 -2.06
N SER A 99 18.06 18.47 -3.34
CA SER A 99 17.06 19.17 -4.16
C SER A 99 15.64 18.93 -3.60
N PRO A 100 14.75 19.95 -3.59
CA PRO A 100 13.38 19.80 -3.08
C PRO A 100 12.59 18.66 -3.73
N ARG A 101 12.85 18.38 -5.01
CA ARG A 101 12.24 17.27 -5.76
C ARG A 101 12.68 15.90 -5.23
N ALA A 102 13.96 15.76 -4.86
CA ALA A 102 14.47 14.51 -4.29
C ALA A 102 13.89 14.21 -2.89
N ILE A 103 13.63 15.26 -2.10
CA ILE A 103 12.96 15.14 -0.80
C ILE A 103 11.51 14.68 -0.99
N LEU A 104 10.78 15.33 -1.90
CA LEU A 104 9.40 15.00 -2.20
C LEU A 104 9.26 13.54 -2.68
N HIS A 105 10.07 13.13 -3.67
CA HIS A 105 10.06 11.75 -4.17
C HIS A 105 10.42 10.73 -3.09
N GLY A 106 11.41 11.03 -2.23
CA GLY A 106 11.80 10.15 -1.13
C GLY A 106 10.65 9.92 -0.14
N LYS A 107 9.85 10.95 0.13
CA LYS A 107 8.69 10.87 1.03
C LYS A 107 7.50 10.19 0.40
N MET A 108 7.17 10.53 -0.85
CA MET A 108 6.08 9.90 -1.59
C MET A 108 6.23 8.39 -1.68
N ILE A 109 7.46 7.88 -1.76
CA ILE A 109 7.72 6.44 -1.85
C ILE A 109 7.98 5.82 -0.46
N GLY A 110 8.65 6.55 0.43
CA GLY A 110 9.04 6.03 1.75
C GLY A 110 7.93 6.03 2.79
N GLU A 111 7.07 7.05 2.81
CA GLU A 111 6.03 7.21 3.82
C GLU A 111 4.89 6.19 3.72
N PRO A 112 4.33 5.92 2.51
CA PRO A 112 3.29 4.91 2.33
C PRO A 112 3.86 3.49 2.20
N ALA A 113 5.07 3.20 2.69
CA ALA A 113 5.67 1.86 2.60
C ALA A 113 4.77 0.73 3.13
N LEU A 114 3.91 1.03 4.12
CA LEU A 114 2.99 0.06 4.69
C LEU A 114 1.90 -0.32 3.68
N SER A 115 1.40 0.64 2.90
CA SER A 115 0.35 0.36 1.91
C SER A 115 0.87 -0.54 0.78
N TYR A 116 2.11 -0.33 0.32
CA TYR A 116 2.77 -1.22 -0.62
C TYR A 116 2.94 -2.64 -0.04
N PHE A 117 3.30 -2.74 1.24
CA PHE A 117 3.47 -4.03 1.89
C PHE A 117 2.14 -4.79 2.01
N LEU A 118 1.06 -4.11 2.40
CA LEU A 118 -0.29 -4.69 2.44
C LEU A 118 -0.77 -5.13 1.06
N MET A 119 -0.45 -4.36 0.01
CA MET A 119 -0.79 -4.70 -1.36
C MET A 119 -0.10 -6.00 -1.79
N ILE A 120 1.21 -6.15 -1.52
CA ILE A 120 1.95 -7.39 -1.81
C ILE A 120 1.37 -8.56 -1.00
N ALA A 121 1.03 -8.34 0.27
CA ALA A 121 0.43 -9.35 1.13
C ALA A 121 -0.94 -9.87 0.62
N SER A 122 -1.67 -9.09 -0.18
CA SER A 122 -2.94 -9.50 -0.79
C SER A 122 -2.79 -10.37 -2.04
N MET A 123 -1.60 -10.39 -2.68
CA MET A 123 -1.38 -11.10 -3.95
C MET A 123 -1.66 -12.61 -3.89
N PRO A 124 -1.27 -13.35 -2.83
CA PRO A 124 -1.58 -14.77 -2.74
C PRO A 124 -3.08 -15.06 -2.74
N LEU A 125 -3.89 -14.20 -2.11
CA LEU A 125 -5.35 -14.33 -2.10
C LEU A 125 -5.95 -14.08 -3.49
N ALA A 126 -5.44 -13.08 -4.21
CA ALA A 126 -5.84 -12.84 -5.60
C ALA A 126 -5.44 -14.00 -6.53
N ALA A 127 -4.28 -14.62 -6.30
CA ALA A 127 -3.84 -15.81 -7.05
C ALA A 127 -4.75 -17.03 -6.78
N ILE A 128 -5.25 -17.20 -5.56
CA ILE A 128 -6.26 -18.22 -5.25
C ILE A 128 -7.57 -17.94 -6.00
N CYS A 129 -8.02 -16.68 -6.03
CA CYS A 129 -9.21 -16.29 -6.81
C CYS A 129 -9.04 -16.56 -8.31
N TRP A 130 -7.83 -16.33 -8.85
CA TRP A 130 -7.48 -16.69 -10.22
C TRP A 130 -7.62 -18.20 -10.48
N GLY A 131 -7.09 -19.03 -9.58
CA GLY A 131 -7.20 -20.49 -9.66
C GLY A 131 -8.64 -21.00 -9.66
N PHE A 132 -9.55 -20.31 -8.97
CA PHE A 132 -11.00 -20.59 -8.99
C PHE A 132 -11.75 -19.97 -10.18
N GLY A 133 -11.05 -19.38 -11.15
CA GLY A 133 -11.65 -18.83 -12.37
C GLY A 133 -12.33 -17.47 -12.19
N ALA A 134 -11.88 -16.64 -11.22
CA ALA A 134 -12.44 -15.30 -11.01
C ALA A 134 -12.21 -14.34 -12.18
N ALA A 135 -11.01 -14.33 -12.77
CA ALA A 135 -10.63 -13.41 -13.83
C ALA A 135 -9.48 -14.00 -14.66
N SER A 136 -9.12 -13.39 -15.79
CA SER A 136 -7.88 -13.73 -16.48
C SER A 136 -6.66 -13.21 -15.71
N GLY A 137 -5.52 -13.90 -15.82
CA GLY A 137 -4.28 -13.46 -15.17
C GLY A 137 -3.83 -12.06 -15.64
N SER A 138 -4.10 -11.73 -16.90
CA SER A 138 -3.84 -10.39 -17.45
C SER A 138 -4.64 -9.29 -16.73
N VAL A 139 -5.91 -9.53 -16.42
CA VAL A 139 -6.76 -8.56 -15.71
C VAL A 139 -6.25 -8.34 -14.29
N ILE A 140 -5.86 -9.41 -13.59
CA ILE A 140 -5.32 -9.31 -12.22
C ILE A 140 -4.02 -8.52 -12.21
N PHE A 141 -3.12 -8.78 -13.16
CA PHE A 141 -1.89 -8.02 -13.30
C PHE A 141 -2.15 -6.52 -13.48
N TRP A 142 -3.03 -6.15 -14.42
CA TRP A 142 -3.38 -4.75 -14.66
C TRP A 142 -4.07 -4.08 -13.47
N LEU A 143 -4.88 -4.82 -12.71
CA LEU A 143 -5.50 -4.31 -11.48
C LEU A 143 -4.46 -3.97 -10.42
N TYR A 144 -3.42 -4.80 -10.24
CA TYR A 144 -2.33 -4.50 -9.31
C TYR A 144 -1.45 -3.34 -9.77
N VAL A 145 -1.20 -3.20 -11.08
CA VAL A 145 -0.53 -2.02 -11.62
C VAL A 145 -1.34 -0.76 -11.32
N ASN A 146 -2.65 -0.79 -11.57
CA ASN A 146 -3.55 0.33 -11.30
C ASN A 146 -3.60 0.69 -9.81
N LEU A 147 -3.65 -0.32 -8.95
CA LEU A 147 -3.63 -0.15 -7.50
C LEU A 147 -2.32 0.51 -7.04
N THR A 148 -1.19 0.07 -7.58
CA THR A 148 0.12 0.66 -7.27
C THR A 148 0.17 2.12 -7.71
N THR A 149 -0.27 2.43 -8.94
CA THR A 149 -0.31 3.82 -9.43
C THR A 149 -1.26 4.68 -8.62
N PHE A 150 -2.42 4.15 -8.23
CA PHE A 150 -3.37 4.86 -7.39
C PHE A 150 -2.75 5.21 -6.04
N THR A 151 -2.12 4.25 -5.35
CA THR A 151 -1.46 4.52 -4.07
C THR A 151 -0.34 5.55 -4.18
N LEU A 152 0.43 5.55 -5.28
CA LEU A 152 1.44 6.58 -5.56
C LEU A 152 0.82 7.96 -5.76
N MET A 153 -0.31 8.06 -6.49
CA MET A 153 -1.00 9.33 -6.72
C MET A 153 -1.59 9.93 -5.43
N TRP A 154 -2.10 9.09 -4.53
CA TRP A 154 -2.64 9.55 -3.24
C TRP A 154 -1.56 9.86 -2.20
N ALA A 155 -0.32 9.40 -2.45
CA ALA A 155 0.84 9.76 -1.64
C ALA A 155 1.53 11.05 -2.11
N ALA A 156 1.20 11.54 -3.31
CA ALA A 156 1.74 12.76 -3.94
C ALA A 156 1.06 14.03 -3.42
#